data_AF-A0A3N2RGK6-F1
#
_entry.id   AF-A0A3N2RGK6-F1
#
_cell.length_a   1.000
_cell.length_b   1.000
_cell.length_c   1.000
_cell.angle_alpha   90.00
_cell.angle_beta   90.00
_cell.angle_gamma   90.00
#
_symmetry.space_group_name_H-M   'P 1'
#
loop_
_entity.id
_entity.type
_entity.pdbx_description
1 polymer ?
#
loop_
_entity_poly.entity_id
_entity_poly.type
_entity_poly.pdbx_seq_one_letter_code
_entity_poly.pdbx_strand_id
1 'polypeptide(L)'
;MNRRLFPAVGLLAAAVLAMAACSQSAPVNTAAPQETTAAPPAPPKAVPDPDADPVSRASPPMLTPVALGTFDPGNPVAQATTGKLTIDDLEMKGENGSLYKTERVAIVRGGDQYSAGQTYGATMQVEASQAVELRRVIEQTPPKETPANAFCGTHPTGFIALAKVSESSGDVIKLIALQGSDLPAASAQGVGLCASMFYMGKALPDKATS
;
A
#
# COMPACT_ATOMS: atom_id res chain seq x y z
N MET A 1 24.38 -33.35 31.24
CA MET A 1 24.58 -34.64 30.55
C MET A 1 23.23 -35.22 30.17
N ASN A 2 22.91 -35.26 28.88
CA ASN A 2 22.26 -36.41 28.23
C ASN A 2 22.29 -36.22 26.71
N ARG A 3 23.26 -36.91 26.11
CA ARG A 3 23.43 -37.13 24.67
C ARG A 3 22.29 -38.00 24.14
N ARG A 4 21.78 -37.72 22.94
CA ARG A 4 21.58 -38.75 21.90
C ARG A 4 21.90 -38.16 20.52
N LEU A 5 22.77 -38.88 19.81
CA LEU A 5 23.34 -38.65 18.48
C LEU A 5 22.54 -39.49 17.44
N PHE A 6 22.22 -38.87 16.28
CA PHE A 6 22.26 -39.36 14.87
C PHE A 6 21.61 -40.72 14.46
N PRO A 7 21.53 -41.13 13.16
CA PRO A 7 21.57 -40.42 11.84
C PRO A 7 20.50 -40.91 10.82
N ALA A 8 20.43 -40.30 9.63
CA ALA A 8 20.20 -40.91 8.28
C ALA A 8 19.99 -39.76 7.27
N VAL A 9 20.95 -39.34 6.43
CA VAL A 9 21.54 -40.00 5.24
C VAL A 9 20.49 -40.71 4.37
N GLY A 10 20.04 -40.00 3.34
CA GLY A 10 19.34 -40.56 2.17
C GLY A 10 19.92 -39.94 0.90
N LEU A 11 20.78 -40.71 0.21
CA LEU A 11 21.31 -40.46 -1.13
C LEU A 11 20.40 -41.10 -2.19
N LEU A 12 20.60 -40.73 -3.47
CA LEU A 12 20.06 -41.27 -4.75
C LEU A 12 18.89 -40.46 -5.36
N ALA A 13 18.84 -40.12 -6.65
CA ALA A 13 19.71 -40.38 -7.79
C ALA A 13 19.36 -39.42 -8.96
N ALA A 14 20.31 -39.29 -9.89
CA ALA A 14 20.23 -38.55 -11.15
C ALA A 14 19.32 -39.21 -12.21
N ALA A 15 18.70 -38.40 -13.07
CA ALA A 15 18.32 -38.78 -14.45
C ALA A 15 18.04 -37.51 -15.29
N VAL A 16 18.95 -37.15 -16.22
CA VAL A 16 18.90 -37.35 -17.69
C VAL A 16 18.25 -36.19 -18.48
N LEU A 17 19.12 -35.60 -19.32
CA LEU A 17 18.95 -34.76 -20.51
C LEU A 17 17.59 -34.76 -21.25
N ALA A 18 17.20 -33.57 -21.73
CA ALA A 18 16.77 -33.39 -23.12
C ALA A 18 17.01 -31.94 -23.59
N MET A 19 17.93 -31.78 -24.54
CA MET A 19 18.05 -30.56 -25.33
C MET A 19 16.92 -30.54 -26.37
N ALA A 20 16.14 -29.46 -26.40
CA ALA A 20 15.28 -29.12 -27.53
C ALA A 20 15.58 -27.68 -27.95
N ALA A 21 16.66 -27.51 -28.71
CA ALA A 21 16.90 -26.30 -29.48
C ALA A 21 15.96 -26.31 -30.68
N CYS A 22 14.75 -25.77 -30.52
CA CYS A 22 13.89 -25.47 -31.67
C CYS A 22 14.45 -24.24 -32.38
N SER A 23 15.25 -24.47 -33.40
CA SER A 23 15.58 -23.48 -34.42
C SER A 23 14.29 -23.09 -35.13
N GLN A 24 13.67 -21.97 -34.73
CA GLN A 24 12.57 -21.39 -35.49
C GLN A 24 13.14 -20.79 -36.78
N SER A 25 13.08 -21.56 -37.86
CA SER A 25 13.21 -21.03 -39.21
C SER A 25 12.06 -20.05 -39.44
N ALA A 26 12.38 -18.75 -39.48
CA ALA A 26 11.41 -17.75 -39.89
C ALA A 26 10.95 -18.04 -41.32
N PRO A 27 9.64 -18.03 -41.62
CA PRO A 27 9.17 -18.18 -42.98
C PRO A 27 9.66 -16.99 -43.83
N VAL A 28 10.42 -17.29 -44.88
CA VAL A 28 10.85 -16.29 -45.87
C VAL A 28 9.60 -15.90 -46.66
N ASN A 29 9.09 -14.71 -46.37
CA ASN A 29 7.92 -14.15 -47.02
C ASN A 29 8.28 -13.82 -48.49
N THR A 30 7.79 -14.63 -49.44
CA THR A 30 8.03 -14.46 -50.89
C THR A 30 6.92 -13.64 -51.57
N ALA A 31 6.25 -12.76 -50.80
CA ALA A 31 5.28 -11.84 -51.37
C ALA A 31 5.99 -10.77 -52.22
N ALA A 32 5.54 -10.60 -53.46
CA ALA A 32 5.98 -9.51 -54.33
C ALA A 32 5.79 -8.15 -53.61
N PRO A 33 6.68 -7.15 -53.84
CA PRO A 33 6.52 -5.84 -53.25
C PRO A 33 5.13 -5.28 -53.60
N GLN A 34 4.28 -5.11 -52.59
CA GLN A 34 3.04 -4.36 -52.78
C GLN A 34 3.43 -2.93 -53.10
N GLU A 35 2.93 -2.41 -54.22
CA GLU A 35 3.03 -0.99 -54.52
C GLU A 35 2.43 -0.20 -53.36
N THR A 36 3.29 0.50 -52.63
CA THR A 36 2.87 1.39 -51.54
C THR A 36 2.21 2.61 -52.17
N THR A 37 0.90 2.54 -52.39
CA THR A 37 0.10 3.76 -52.58
C THR A 37 0.25 4.59 -51.32
N ALA A 38 0.89 5.75 -51.43
CA ALA A 38 1.03 6.69 -50.33
C ALA A 38 -0.35 7.00 -49.75
N ALA A 39 -0.49 6.89 -48.42
CA ALA A 39 -1.69 7.33 -47.74
C ALA A 39 -1.91 8.84 -48.03
N PRO A 40 -3.16 9.28 -48.25
CA PRO A 40 -3.46 10.71 -48.37
C PRO A 40 -2.91 11.47 -47.17
N PRO A 41 -2.39 12.70 -47.36
CA PRO A 41 -1.90 13.51 -46.25
C PRO A 41 -3.00 13.66 -45.19
N ALA A 42 -2.62 13.50 -43.92
CA ALA A 42 -3.53 13.69 -42.81
C ALA A 42 -4.17 15.09 -42.91
N PRO A 43 -5.48 15.22 -42.62
CA PRO A 43 -6.12 16.52 -42.60
C PRO A 43 -5.36 17.45 -41.64
N PRO A 44 -5.24 18.75 -41.98
CA PRO A 44 -4.56 19.70 -41.11
C PRO A 44 -5.22 19.66 -39.72
N LYS A 45 -4.38 19.51 -38.68
CA LYS A 45 -4.85 19.60 -37.29
C LYS A 45 -5.56 20.94 -37.14
N ALA A 46 -6.84 20.91 -36.77
CA ALA A 46 -7.58 22.14 -36.48
C ALA A 46 -6.79 22.93 -35.43
N VAL A 47 -6.41 24.16 -35.80
CA VAL A 47 -5.81 25.10 -34.85
C VAL A 47 -6.89 25.39 -33.80
N PRO A 48 -6.60 25.22 -32.50
CA PRO A 48 -7.55 25.59 -31.45
C PRO A 48 -7.98 27.04 -31.67
N ASP A 49 -9.30 27.27 -31.73
CA ASP A 49 -9.88 28.60 -31.90
C ASP A 49 -9.37 29.53 -30.79
N PRO A 50 -8.66 30.63 -31.13
CA PRO A 50 -8.13 31.56 -30.14
C PRO A 50 -9.23 32.29 -29.35
N ASP A 51 -10.46 32.29 -29.87
CA ASP A 51 -11.63 32.92 -29.25
C ASP A 51 -12.52 31.91 -28.50
N ALA A 52 -12.11 30.63 -28.43
CA ALA A 52 -12.84 29.63 -27.64
C ALA A 52 -12.76 29.96 -26.15
N ASP A 53 -13.93 30.02 -25.51
CA ASP A 53 -14.02 30.15 -24.05
C ASP A 53 -13.19 29.05 -23.37
N PRO A 54 -12.41 29.39 -22.32
CA PRO A 54 -11.65 28.41 -21.58
C PRO A 54 -12.57 27.29 -21.06
N VAL A 55 -12.40 26.08 -21.60
CA VAL A 55 -13.10 24.90 -21.08
C VAL A 55 -12.67 24.67 -19.64
N SER A 56 -13.62 24.84 -18.71
CA SER A 56 -13.44 24.51 -17.31
C SER A 56 -13.15 23.02 -17.19
N ARG A 57 -11.88 22.69 -16.92
CA ARG A 57 -11.49 21.32 -16.59
C ARG A 57 -12.09 21.00 -15.22
N ALA A 58 -12.85 19.92 -15.13
CA ALA A 58 -13.23 19.37 -13.83
C ALA A 58 -11.97 19.19 -12.98
N SER A 59 -11.98 19.72 -11.76
CA SER A 59 -10.88 19.52 -10.83
C SER A 59 -10.64 18.02 -10.62
N PRO A 60 -9.38 17.56 -10.53
CA PRO A 60 -9.10 16.17 -10.24
C PRO A 60 -9.83 15.73 -8.97
N PRO A 61 -10.39 14.52 -8.92
CA PRO A 61 -11.07 14.03 -7.73
C PRO A 61 -10.08 13.98 -6.56
N MET A 62 -10.40 14.69 -5.47
CA MET A 62 -9.61 14.65 -4.26
C MET A 62 -9.89 13.35 -3.50
N LEU A 63 -8.83 12.61 -3.16
CA LEU A 63 -8.94 11.40 -2.34
C LEU A 63 -9.46 11.81 -0.95
N THR A 64 -10.59 11.26 -0.52
CA THR A 64 -11.19 11.57 0.79
C THR A 64 -10.49 10.77 1.90
N PRO A 65 -10.18 11.37 3.08
CA PRO A 65 -9.62 10.62 4.20
C PRO A 65 -10.59 9.56 4.73
N VAL A 66 -10.05 8.41 5.11
CA VAL A 66 -10.78 7.33 5.78
C VAL A 66 -11.01 7.65 7.25
N ALA A 67 -10.08 8.36 7.89
CA ALA A 67 -10.20 8.78 9.28
C ALA A 67 -9.45 10.09 9.55
N LEU A 68 -10.05 10.94 10.37
CA LEU A 68 -9.43 12.14 10.95
C LEU A 68 -9.83 12.24 12.43
N GLY A 69 -8.95 12.81 13.24
CA GLY A 69 -9.19 13.04 14.67
C GLY A 69 -8.18 12.34 15.58
N THR A 70 -8.51 12.27 16.87
CA THR A 70 -7.65 11.65 17.89
C THR A 70 -8.27 10.35 18.38
N PHE A 71 -7.45 9.30 18.39
CA PHE A 71 -7.86 7.93 18.69
C PHE A 71 -7.04 7.34 19.83
N ASP A 72 -7.69 6.55 20.67
CA ASP A 72 -7.06 5.84 21.78
C ASP A 72 -6.39 4.54 21.30
N PRO A 73 -5.26 4.11 21.88
CA PRO A 73 -4.62 2.87 21.48
C PRO A 73 -5.52 1.67 21.82
N GLY A 74 -5.80 0.83 20.83
CA GLY A 74 -6.66 -0.34 20.99
C GLY A 74 -5.90 -1.64 21.30
N ASN A 75 -4.58 -1.67 21.11
CA ASN A 75 -3.74 -2.82 21.45
C ASN A 75 -2.37 -2.42 22.04
N PRO A 76 -1.63 -3.37 22.65
CA PRO A 76 -0.34 -3.08 23.26
C PRO A 76 0.71 -2.50 22.29
N VAL A 77 0.63 -2.87 21.00
CA VAL A 77 1.52 -2.32 19.97
C VAL A 77 1.25 -0.84 19.77
N ALA A 78 0.00 -0.42 19.56
CA ALA A 78 -0.39 0.98 19.46
C ALA A 78 0.03 1.79 20.70
N GLN A 79 -0.19 1.22 21.88
CA GLN A 79 0.17 1.85 23.15
C GLN A 79 1.68 2.11 23.26
N ALA A 80 2.52 1.15 22.85
CA ALA A 80 3.97 1.29 22.89
C ALA A 80 4.51 2.19 21.77
N THR A 81 3.95 2.09 20.56
CA THR A 81 4.45 2.78 19.36
C THR A 81 4.07 4.25 19.33
N THR A 82 2.86 4.63 19.75
CA THR A 82 2.44 6.05 19.71
C THR A 82 1.74 6.52 20.97
N GLY A 83 1.16 5.62 21.78
CA GLY A 83 0.11 6.02 22.72
C GLY A 83 -1.13 6.47 21.94
N LYS A 84 -1.81 7.53 22.36
CA LYS A 84 -2.85 8.16 21.53
C LYS A 84 -2.27 8.60 20.18
N LEU A 85 -3.10 8.51 19.13
CA LEU A 85 -2.73 8.90 17.78
C LEU A 85 -3.70 9.97 17.26
N THR A 86 -3.16 11.12 16.86
CA THR A 86 -3.89 12.12 16.09
C THR A 86 -3.59 11.91 14.60
N ILE A 87 -4.65 11.83 13.80
CA ILE A 87 -4.61 11.70 12.35
C ILE A 87 -5.23 12.96 11.75
N ASP A 88 -4.40 13.78 11.12
CA ASP A 88 -4.83 14.92 10.33
C ASP A 88 -4.69 14.62 8.83
N ASP A 89 -4.98 15.58 7.97
CA ASP A 89 -4.96 15.35 6.52
C ASP A 89 -3.54 15.11 5.99
N LEU A 90 -2.57 15.91 6.46
CA LEU A 90 -1.18 15.91 5.98
C LEU A 90 -0.18 15.42 7.04
N GLU A 91 -0.63 15.07 8.24
CA GLU A 91 0.25 14.57 9.29
C GLU A 91 -0.42 13.59 10.23
N MET A 92 0.42 12.83 10.93
CA MET A 92 0.03 11.93 12.01
C MET A 92 0.97 12.13 13.18
N LYS A 93 0.40 12.25 14.38
CA LYS A 93 1.14 12.57 15.60
C LYS A 93 0.83 11.60 16.73
N GLY A 94 1.87 10.98 17.28
CA GLY A 94 1.77 10.16 18.49
C GLY A 94 1.89 10.99 19.77
N GLU A 95 1.21 10.55 20.82
CA GLU A 95 1.35 11.08 22.19
C GLU A 95 2.79 11.02 22.70
N ASN A 96 3.57 10.03 22.27
CA ASN A 96 4.99 9.92 22.57
C ASN A 96 5.89 10.95 21.85
N GLY A 97 5.30 11.87 21.09
CA GLY A 97 6.01 12.94 20.37
C GLY A 97 6.52 12.55 18.99
N SER A 98 6.19 11.36 18.47
CA SER A 98 6.44 11.04 17.07
C SER A 98 5.57 11.88 16.14
N LEU A 99 6.14 12.27 14.99
CA LEU A 99 5.46 13.02 13.94
C LEU A 99 5.78 12.42 12.57
N TYR A 100 4.76 12.23 11.74
CA TYR A 100 4.88 11.75 10.38
C TYR A 100 4.14 12.72 9.48
N LYS A 101 4.85 13.44 8.61
CA LYS A 101 4.19 14.20 7.53
C LYS A 101 3.90 13.25 6.39
N THR A 102 2.69 13.30 5.88
CA THR A 102 2.17 12.31 4.95
C THR A 102 1.46 12.93 3.76
N GLU A 103 1.47 12.23 2.65
CA GLU A 103 0.65 12.52 1.47
C GLU A 103 -0.23 11.31 1.16
N ARG A 104 -1.52 11.54 0.89
CA ARG A 104 -2.45 10.49 0.48
C ARG A 104 -2.21 10.16 -0.99
N VAL A 105 -1.80 8.91 -1.27
CA VAL A 105 -1.40 8.49 -2.63
C VAL A 105 -2.42 7.58 -3.31
N ALA A 106 -3.26 6.88 -2.53
CA ALA A 106 -4.30 6.01 -3.08
C ALA A 106 -5.39 5.69 -2.04
N ILE A 107 -6.57 5.29 -2.53
CA ILE A 107 -7.53 4.47 -1.79
C ILE A 107 -7.56 3.11 -2.48
N VAL A 108 -7.17 2.05 -1.77
CA VAL A 108 -7.17 0.66 -2.25
C VAL A 108 -8.22 -0.15 -1.46
N ARG A 109 -8.35 -1.44 -1.78
CA ARG A 109 -9.26 -2.36 -1.08
C ARG A 109 -8.48 -3.32 -0.19
N GLY A 110 -9.14 -3.83 0.85
CA GLY A 110 -8.59 -4.89 1.70
C GLY A 110 -8.07 -6.10 0.91
N GLY A 111 -8.75 -6.50 -0.17
CA GLY A 111 -8.34 -7.63 -1.01
C GLY A 111 -7.10 -7.37 -1.86
N ASP A 112 -6.66 -6.11 -1.99
CA ASP A 112 -5.49 -5.76 -2.79
C ASP A 112 -4.20 -6.14 -2.05
N GLN A 113 -3.17 -6.50 -2.82
CA GLN A 113 -1.87 -6.90 -2.28
C GLN A 113 -0.94 -5.69 -2.12
N TYR A 114 -0.32 -5.54 -0.95
CA TYR A 114 0.72 -4.53 -0.72
C TYR A 114 2.14 -5.06 -0.97
N SER A 115 2.27 -6.39 -0.99
CA SER A 115 3.47 -7.14 -1.35
C SER A 115 3.03 -8.52 -1.87
N ALA A 116 3.89 -9.24 -2.58
CA ALA A 116 3.54 -10.52 -3.18
C ALA A 116 3.01 -11.52 -2.13
N GLY A 117 1.77 -11.98 -2.32
CA GLY A 117 1.07 -12.91 -1.43
C GLY A 117 0.53 -12.28 -0.14
N GLN A 118 0.66 -10.97 0.06
CA GLN A 118 0.23 -10.27 1.28
C GLN A 118 -0.82 -9.21 0.97
N THR A 119 -2.03 -9.38 1.51
CA THR A 119 -3.16 -8.45 1.32
C THR A 119 -3.36 -7.53 2.53
N TYR A 120 -3.89 -6.32 2.30
CA TYR A 120 -4.24 -5.40 3.36
C TYR A 120 -5.26 -6.00 4.35
N GLY A 121 -6.31 -6.62 3.83
CA GLY A 121 -7.43 -7.18 4.58
C GLY A 121 -6.99 -8.25 5.56
N ALA A 122 -6.18 -9.21 5.10
CA ALA A 122 -5.63 -10.25 5.97
C ALA A 122 -4.73 -9.68 7.09
N THR A 123 -3.92 -8.66 6.79
CA THR A 123 -2.97 -8.08 7.77
C THR A 123 -3.66 -7.14 8.77
N MET A 124 -4.64 -6.37 8.30
CA MET A 124 -5.39 -5.39 9.08
C MET A 124 -6.61 -6.02 9.78
N GLN A 125 -6.92 -7.28 9.46
CA GLN A 125 -8.11 -8.01 9.92
C GLN A 125 -9.40 -7.26 9.55
N VAL A 126 -9.52 -6.91 8.26
CA VAL A 126 -10.70 -6.26 7.68
C VAL A 126 -11.16 -7.01 6.44
N GLU A 127 -12.41 -6.79 6.06
CA GLU A 127 -13.01 -7.39 4.88
C GLU A 127 -12.25 -7.02 3.59
N ALA A 128 -12.31 -7.90 2.59
CA ALA A 128 -11.65 -7.66 1.31
C ALA A 128 -12.20 -6.43 0.58
N SER A 129 -13.46 -6.06 0.82
CA SER A 129 -14.09 -4.86 0.25
C SER A 129 -13.80 -3.58 1.02
N GLN A 130 -13.17 -3.65 2.20
CA GLN A 130 -12.92 -2.50 3.05
C GLN A 130 -12.03 -1.49 2.31
N ALA A 131 -12.42 -0.21 2.34
CA ALA A 131 -11.57 0.86 1.82
C ALA A 131 -10.35 1.05 2.74
N VAL A 132 -9.18 1.09 2.12
CA VAL A 132 -7.88 1.27 2.77
C VAL A 132 -7.23 2.51 2.17
N GLU A 133 -7.04 3.53 2.99
CA GLU A 133 -6.29 4.72 2.60
C GLU A 133 -4.80 4.45 2.70
N LEU A 134 -4.08 4.75 1.63
CA LEU A 134 -2.63 4.63 1.58
C LEU A 134 -1.98 6.02 1.60
N ARG A 135 -1.12 6.24 2.59
CA ARG A 135 -0.34 7.45 2.75
C ARG A 135 1.14 7.17 2.58
N ARG A 136 1.84 7.98 1.79
CA ARG A 136 3.30 8.03 1.75
C ARG A 136 3.79 8.93 2.87
N VAL A 137 4.80 8.48 3.62
CA VAL A 137 5.49 9.32 4.60
C VAL A 137 6.56 10.14 3.87
N ILE A 138 6.48 11.46 3.99
CA ILE A 138 7.40 12.41 3.34
C ILE A 138 8.50 12.84 4.30
N GLU A 139 8.15 13.06 5.57
CA GLU A 139 9.09 13.39 6.65
C GLU A 139 8.68 12.64 7.92
N GLN A 140 9.67 12.22 8.72
CA GLN A 140 9.45 11.55 9.99
C GLN A 140 10.33 12.17 11.08
N THR A 141 9.72 12.47 12.22
CA THR A 141 10.41 12.76 13.49
C THR A 141 10.10 11.63 14.46
N PRO A 142 11.07 10.78 14.83
CA PRO A 142 10.86 9.74 15.83
C PRO A 142 10.69 10.34 17.24
N PRO A 143 10.15 9.57 18.21
CA PRO A 143 10.08 9.99 19.61
C PRO A 143 11.48 10.29 20.17
N LYS A 144 11.63 11.38 20.94
CA LYS A 144 12.94 11.76 21.51
C LYS A 144 13.46 10.76 22.54
N GLU A 145 12.59 10.38 23.48
CA GLU A 145 12.97 9.53 24.61
C GLU A 145 13.09 8.05 24.23
N THR A 146 12.30 7.61 23.24
CA THR A 146 12.25 6.21 22.80
C THR A 146 12.22 6.11 21.26
N PRO A 147 13.33 6.44 20.55
CA PRO A 147 13.33 6.45 19.08
C PRO A 147 12.93 5.11 18.43
N ALA A 148 13.24 4.00 19.10
CA ALA A 148 12.88 2.65 18.65
C ALA A 148 11.36 2.37 18.66
N ASN A 149 10.55 3.23 19.30
CA ASN A 149 9.10 3.14 19.31
C ASN A 149 8.45 3.82 18.09
N ALA A 150 9.22 4.29 17.09
CA ALA A 150 8.62 4.71 15.82
C ALA A 150 7.93 3.54 15.09
N PHE A 151 7.08 3.83 14.11
CA PHE A 151 6.28 2.83 13.39
C PHE A 151 7.13 1.68 12.78
N CYS A 152 8.28 2.00 12.20
CA CYS A 152 9.26 1.04 11.69
C CYS A 152 10.52 0.91 12.56
N GLY A 153 10.42 1.31 13.84
CA GLY A 153 11.53 1.33 14.78
C GLY A 153 12.69 2.19 14.28
N THR A 154 13.85 1.57 14.09
CA THR A 154 15.06 2.26 13.62
C THR A 154 15.10 2.46 12.09
N HIS A 155 14.15 1.87 11.35
CA HIS A 155 14.05 2.05 9.90
C HIS A 155 13.06 3.18 9.56
N PRO A 156 13.27 3.91 8.46
CA PRO A 156 12.30 4.88 7.98
C PRO A 156 10.96 4.20 7.64
N THR A 157 9.86 4.83 8.08
CA THR A 157 8.52 4.44 7.63
C THR A 157 8.32 4.98 6.23
N GLY A 158 7.98 4.13 5.28
CA GLY A 158 7.73 4.52 3.88
C GLY A 158 6.26 4.84 3.62
N PHE A 159 5.38 3.97 4.11
CA PHE A 159 3.93 4.10 3.91
C PHE A 159 3.16 3.73 5.17
N ILE A 160 1.98 4.33 5.29
CA ILE A 160 0.99 4.01 6.33
C ILE A 160 -0.30 3.69 5.61
N ALA A 161 -0.90 2.53 5.92
CA ALA A 161 -2.21 2.16 5.41
C ALA A 161 -3.24 2.18 6.55
N LEU A 162 -4.39 2.83 6.30
CA LEU A 162 -5.44 3.09 7.28
C LEU A 162 -6.77 2.51 6.79
N ALA A 163 -7.47 1.80 7.66
CA ALA A 163 -8.84 1.36 7.41
C ALA A 163 -9.70 1.72 8.61
N LYS A 164 -10.91 2.22 8.37
CA LYS A 164 -11.90 2.48 9.41
C LYS A 164 -12.99 1.43 9.35
N VAL A 165 -13.18 0.72 10.44
CA VAL A 165 -14.24 -0.27 10.63
C VAL A 165 -15.20 0.28 11.67
N SER A 166 -16.49 0.35 11.36
CA SER A 166 -17.50 0.71 12.36
C SER A 166 -17.95 -0.54 13.10
N GLU A 167 -17.69 -0.60 14.40
CA GLU A 167 -18.13 -1.66 15.29
C GLU A 167 -19.21 -1.16 16.25
N SER A 168 -19.88 -2.05 16.98
CA SER A 168 -20.94 -1.66 17.93
C SER A 168 -20.44 -0.74 19.05
N SER A 169 -19.16 -0.83 19.41
CA SER A 169 -18.52 0.01 20.42
C SER A 169 -17.96 1.34 19.88
N GLY A 170 -18.06 1.57 18.57
CA GLY A 170 -17.53 2.76 17.90
C GLY A 170 -16.63 2.43 16.71
N ASP A 171 -16.07 3.48 16.10
CA ASP A 171 -15.14 3.34 14.98
C ASP A 171 -13.78 2.81 15.46
N VAL A 172 -13.26 1.79 14.78
CA VAL A 172 -11.92 1.23 14.97
C VAL A 172 -11.06 1.56 13.76
N ILE A 173 -9.92 2.20 14.01
CA ILE A 173 -8.92 2.49 12.97
C ILE A 173 -7.88 1.39 12.99
N LYS A 174 -7.88 0.54 11.97
CA LYS A 174 -6.80 -0.43 11.72
C LYS A 174 -5.69 0.28 10.95
N LEU A 175 -4.45 0.11 11.39
CA LEU A 175 -3.27 0.75 10.82
C LEU A 175 -2.17 -0.27 10.61
N ILE A 176 -1.55 -0.26 9.43
CA ILE A 176 -0.26 -0.92 9.22
C ILE A 176 0.79 0.10 8.78
N ALA A 177 2.00 -0.08 9.28
CA ALA A 177 3.17 0.66 8.86
C ALA A 177 4.04 -0.21 7.96
N LEU A 178 4.48 0.36 6.85
CA LEU A 178 5.27 -0.31 5.84
C LEU A 178 6.59 0.44 5.64
N GLN A 179 7.69 -0.31 5.57
CA GLN A 179 8.98 0.20 5.09
C GLN A 179 9.07 0.06 3.57
N GLY A 180 9.99 0.81 2.95
CA GLY A 180 10.24 0.76 1.51
C GLY A 180 9.86 2.06 0.79
N SER A 181 10.45 2.29 -0.39
CA SER A 181 10.20 3.48 -1.22
C SER A 181 9.14 3.25 -2.30
N ASP A 182 9.01 2.01 -2.75
CA ASP A 182 8.12 1.59 -3.83
C ASP A 182 6.67 1.69 -3.40
N LEU A 183 5.79 2.10 -4.33
CA LEU A 183 4.36 2.09 -4.06
C LEU A 183 3.91 0.66 -3.72
N PRO A 184 3.30 0.43 -2.54
CA PRO A 184 2.79 -0.87 -2.14
C PRO A 184 1.87 -1.51 -3.17
N ALA A 185 2.28 -2.68 -3.66
CA ALA A 185 1.62 -3.45 -4.69
C ALA A 185 2.20 -4.88 -4.71
N ALA A 186 1.50 -5.83 -5.34
CA ALA A 186 1.99 -7.20 -5.52
C ALA A 186 3.37 -7.29 -6.19
N SER A 187 3.69 -6.33 -7.07
CA SER A 187 4.94 -6.28 -7.83
C SER A 187 6.07 -5.51 -7.15
N ALA A 188 5.84 -4.92 -5.97
CA ALA A 188 6.83 -4.09 -5.29
C ALA A 188 8.01 -4.94 -4.78
N GLN A 189 9.24 -4.46 -4.97
CA GLN A 189 10.47 -5.17 -4.61
C GLN A 189 11.17 -4.50 -3.43
N GLY A 190 10.44 -4.27 -2.34
CA GLY A 190 11.03 -3.58 -1.19
C GLY A 190 10.05 -3.14 -0.11
N VAL A 191 8.79 -3.59 -0.18
CA VAL A 191 7.76 -3.25 0.79
C VAL A 191 7.71 -4.32 1.87
N GLY A 192 7.99 -3.91 3.11
CA GLY A 192 7.97 -4.80 4.28
C GLY A 192 6.99 -4.30 5.33
N LEU A 193 6.26 -5.21 5.98
CA LEU A 193 5.43 -4.88 7.12
C LEU A 193 6.32 -4.62 8.35
N CYS A 194 6.18 -3.44 8.96
CA CYS A 194 6.85 -3.10 10.20
C CYS A 194 5.99 -3.45 11.42
N ALA A 195 4.74 -2.99 11.40
CA ALA A 195 3.81 -3.14 12.51
C ALA A 195 2.37 -3.12 12.01
N SER A 196 1.51 -3.86 12.74
CA SER A 196 0.06 -3.83 12.61
C SER A 196 -0.54 -3.46 13.96
N MET A 197 -1.43 -2.48 13.97
CA MET A 197 -2.01 -1.92 15.18
C MET A 197 -3.42 -1.42 14.94
N PHE A 198 -4.15 -1.16 16.01
CA PHE A 198 -5.44 -0.52 15.90
C PHE A 198 -5.69 0.49 17.01
N TYR A 199 -6.52 1.47 16.69
CA TYR A 199 -6.93 2.55 17.57
C TYR A 199 -8.45 2.61 17.63
N MET A 200 -8.97 3.07 18.75
CA MET A 200 -10.40 3.19 19.00
C MET A 200 -10.79 4.66 18.95
N GLY A 201 -11.83 4.96 18.17
CA GLY A 201 -12.53 6.23 18.25
C GLY A 201 -13.29 6.33 19.57
N LYS A 202 -13.73 7.54 19.91
CA LYS A 202 -14.63 7.70 21.05
C LYS A 202 -15.90 6.90 20.78
N ALA A 203 -16.34 6.12 21.77
CA ALA A 203 -17.65 5.47 21.73
C ALA A 203 -18.71 6.53 21.46
N LEU A 204 -19.57 6.28 20.46
CA LEU A 204 -20.75 7.12 20.26
C LEU A 204 -21.59 6.98 21.54
N PRO A 205 -22.01 8.09 22.19
CA PRO A 205 -22.94 7.97 23.30
C PRO A 205 -24.21 7.29 22.78
N ASP A 206 -24.68 6.27 23.50
CA ASP A 206 -25.96 5.62 23.19
C ASP A 206 -27.00 6.72 22.96
N LYS A 207 -27.63 6.70 21.78
CA LYS A 207 -28.80 7.56 21.56
C LYS A 207 -29.78 7.20 22.66
N ALA A 208 -29.94 8.10 23.63
CA ALA A 208 -31.00 8.01 24.61
C ALA A 208 -32.31 7.93 23.84
N THR A 209 -32.86 6.73 23.71
CA THR A 209 -34.24 6.51 23.32
C THR A 209 -35.09 7.11 24.42
N SER A 210 -35.63 8.29 24.15
CA SER A 210 -36.72 8.89 24.93
C SER A 210 -38.01 8.81 24.14
#